data_AF-A0A812LQQ9-F1
#
_entry.id   AF-A0A812LQQ9-F1
#
_cell.length_a   1.000
_cell.length_b   1.000
_cell.length_c   1.000
_cell.angle_alpha   90.00
_cell.angle_beta   90.00
_cell.angle_gamma   90.00
#
_symmetry.space_group_name_H-M   'P 1'
#
loop_
_entity.id
_entity.type
_entity.pdbx_description
1 polymer ?
#
loop_
_entity_poly.entity_id
_entity_poly.type
_entity_poly.pdbx_seq_one_letter_code
_entity_poly.pdbx_strand_id
1 'polypeptide(L)'
;MGQKRKRVWTFTSCCHRRQETHYADNERVKVSVVRTGLEQRLIALVPAIKEVYMPCRTSYLDATGQWNISCYAELDDLPDAMVPGAVVHPPMAVVLQPLLDGLTERLCTWWLARHPEFSAFELHRVQTFVTRYSVHRGETHLTRHVDGPHVDASFILQLHSERFTGGGVRVWDSENSRDYTDYALETGDLCMLDHLVWHQSLPVTSGERWVLVVFCQKRPKRPKQHVAHAERSTARCQKAIALATSAAHATCTIDEEQAQALAHMLSSSGMDERERAAFTVGCLAASSASNQTTIVDSGALPLLVNMLRTPAPPLSKERGWAAAALARLATNNSRNKAMIAGLGAIPTLVEMLSSEQDLEAEEAASALCNLSANNEANKHLISMSGAVSALVKCLEGAKPKQRIWSACTLSNLATDPVVCRQIWRAGAIERLVHLLHSDTSKERRRAAAALASLARGEPSTHSAISAAGVRPVLEAMLRDAEESIEATSLLEVLRCHGEKAGPEH
;
A
#
# COMPACT_ATOMS: atom_id res chain seq x y z
N MET A 1 36.88 -73.21 0.33
CA MET A 1 36.62 -71.78 0.08
C MET A 1 35.28 -71.66 -0.63
N GLY A 2 34.41 -70.75 -0.15
CA GLY A 2 32.95 -70.88 -0.16
C GLY A 2 32.22 -70.81 -1.51
N GLN A 3 31.14 -71.61 -1.60
CA GLN A 3 30.15 -71.63 -2.68
C GLN A 3 29.44 -70.28 -2.84
N LYS A 4 29.44 -69.73 -4.07
CA LYS A 4 28.55 -68.64 -4.48
C LYS A 4 27.28 -69.22 -5.12
N ARG A 5 26.14 -69.12 -4.42
CA ARG A 5 24.78 -69.10 -4.99
C ARG A 5 23.91 -68.22 -4.11
N LYS A 6 23.20 -67.27 -4.73
CA LYS A 6 21.90 -66.64 -4.35
C LYS A 6 21.77 -65.34 -5.15
N ARG A 7 20.62 -64.87 -5.62
CA ARG A 7 19.27 -65.37 -5.85
C ARG A 7 18.57 -64.20 -6.58
N VAL A 8 17.69 -64.51 -7.51
CA VAL A 8 16.77 -63.56 -8.17
C VAL A 8 15.91 -62.87 -7.10
N TRP A 9 15.71 -61.55 -7.22
CA TRP A 9 14.69 -60.80 -6.47
C TRP A 9 13.71 -60.17 -7.45
N THR A 10 12.47 -60.65 -7.34
CA THR A 10 11.25 -60.11 -7.95
C THR A 10 10.88 -58.75 -7.34
N PHE A 11 10.46 -57.82 -8.19
CA PHE A 11 9.82 -56.56 -7.79
C PHE A 11 8.43 -56.84 -7.21
N THR A 12 8.17 -56.39 -5.98
CA THR A 12 6.83 -56.31 -5.39
C THR A 12 6.64 -54.97 -4.67
N SER A 13 5.58 -54.28 -5.08
CA SER A 13 4.82 -53.16 -4.48
C SER A 13 5.41 -52.40 -3.30
N CYS A 14 5.59 -51.09 -3.47
CA CYS A 14 5.70 -50.14 -2.35
C CYS A 14 4.38 -49.38 -2.21
N CYS A 15 3.56 -49.79 -1.23
CA CYS A 15 2.34 -49.11 -0.82
C CYS A 15 2.64 -47.68 -0.32
N HIS A 16 1.90 -46.71 -0.85
CA HIS A 16 1.77 -45.38 -0.24
C HIS A 16 1.11 -45.54 1.14
N ARG A 17 1.89 -45.22 2.17
CA ARG A 17 1.51 -45.24 3.58
C ARG A 17 0.55 -44.06 3.84
N ARG A 18 -0.77 -44.31 3.83
CA ARG A 18 -1.75 -43.46 4.52
C ARG A 18 -1.38 -43.47 6.01
N GLN A 19 -1.00 -42.32 6.56
CA GLN A 19 -0.97 -42.14 8.01
C GLN A 19 -2.40 -41.96 8.50
N GLU A 20 -3.06 -43.08 8.81
CA GLU A 20 -4.19 -43.11 9.72
C GLU A 20 -3.63 -42.96 11.14
N THR A 21 -3.72 -41.76 11.71
CA THR A 21 -3.53 -41.56 13.15
C THR A 21 -4.86 -41.85 13.85
N HIS A 22 -4.96 -43.03 14.44
CA HIS A 22 -5.99 -43.35 15.43
C HIS A 22 -5.83 -42.43 16.65
N TYR A 23 -6.79 -41.52 16.87
CA TYR A 23 -6.97 -40.84 18.15
C TYR A 23 -8.02 -41.62 18.95
N ALA A 24 -7.59 -42.17 20.09
CA ALA A 24 -8.43 -42.86 21.04
C ALA A 24 -9.08 -41.87 22.01
N ASP A 25 -10.37 -42.11 22.27
CA ASP A 25 -11.17 -41.75 23.45
C ASP A 25 -11.50 -40.27 23.78
N ASN A 26 -12.75 -39.92 23.47
CA ASN A 26 -13.72 -39.23 24.35
C ASN A 26 -13.50 -37.76 24.78
N GLU A 27 -12.94 -36.90 23.92
CA GLU A 27 -13.14 -35.45 24.08
C GLU A 27 -14.25 -34.96 23.14
N ARG A 28 -15.41 -34.61 23.71
CA ARG A 28 -16.56 -34.00 23.05
C ARG A 28 -16.13 -32.88 22.09
N VAL A 29 -16.74 -32.81 20.90
CA VAL A 29 -16.70 -31.62 20.02
C VAL A 29 -16.88 -30.33 20.82
N LYS A 30 -15.93 -29.40 20.69
CA LYS A 30 -15.88 -28.19 21.51
C LYS A 30 -16.44 -27.01 20.73
N VAL A 31 -17.75 -26.81 20.81
CA VAL A 31 -18.41 -25.58 20.32
C VAL A 31 -18.39 -24.50 21.38
N SER A 32 -18.22 -23.24 21.00
CA SER A 32 -18.47 -22.10 21.88
C SER A 32 -19.19 -20.98 21.14
N VAL A 33 -20.28 -20.49 21.73
CA VAL A 33 -20.96 -19.28 21.28
C VAL A 33 -20.69 -18.20 22.32
N VAL A 34 -20.05 -17.12 21.88
CA VAL A 34 -19.64 -16.02 22.77
C VAL A 34 -20.12 -14.69 22.19
N ARG A 35 -20.69 -13.85 23.06
CA ARG A 35 -20.97 -12.45 22.75
C ARG A 35 -19.66 -11.69 22.58
N THR A 36 -19.43 -11.12 21.41
CA THR A 36 -18.14 -10.47 21.11
C THR A 36 -17.97 -9.12 21.79
N GLY A 37 -19.07 -8.45 22.18
CA GLY A 37 -19.05 -7.05 22.63
C GLY A 37 -18.80 -6.06 21.48
N LEU A 38 -18.91 -6.52 20.22
CA LEU A 38 -18.62 -5.73 19.02
C LEU A 38 -19.91 -5.17 18.38
N GLU A 39 -21.06 -5.25 19.04
CA GLU A 39 -22.38 -4.98 18.44
C GLU A 39 -22.45 -3.60 17.79
N GLN A 40 -22.02 -2.54 18.49
CA GLN A 40 -22.00 -1.17 17.94
C GLN A 40 -21.04 -1.03 16.75
N ARG A 41 -19.87 -1.69 16.80
CA ARG A 41 -18.90 -1.69 15.69
C ARG A 41 -19.45 -2.44 14.47
N LEU A 42 -20.12 -3.56 14.69
CA LEU A 42 -20.75 -4.36 13.65
C LEU A 42 -21.92 -3.61 13.00
N ILE A 43 -22.75 -2.92 13.79
CA ILE A 43 -23.82 -2.06 13.27
C ILE A 43 -23.26 -0.96 12.36
N ALA A 44 -22.14 -0.33 12.75
CA ALA A 44 -21.50 0.70 11.94
C ALA A 44 -20.81 0.14 10.67
N LEU A 45 -20.30 -1.09 10.73
CA LEU A 45 -19.54 -1.70 9.64
C LEU A 45 -20.42 -2.35 8.56
N VAL A 46 -21.58 -2.89 8.94
CA VAL A 46 -22.46 -3.62 8.02
C VAL A 46 -22.89 -2.81 6.78
N PRO A 47 -23.20 -1.50 6.86
CA PRO A 47 -23.49 -0.71 5.66
C PRO A 47 -22.36 -0.75 4.63
N ALA A 48 -21.11 -0.60 5.07
CA ALA A 48 -19.93 -0.68 4.19
C ALA A 48 -19.74 -2.09 3.62
N ILE A 49 -19.97 -3.14 4.43
CA ILE A 49 -19.93 -4.53 3.96
C ILE A 49 -20.96 -4.75 2.84
N LYS A 50 -22.21 -4.28 3.05
CA LYS A 50 -23.29 -4.40 2.07
C LYS A 50 -23.00 -3.62 0.79
N GLU A 51 -22.39 -2.45 0.89
CA GLU A 51 -22.03 -1.60 -0.24
C GLU A 51 -21.00 -2.25 -1.17
N VAL A 52 -19.95 -2.87 -0.59
CA VAL A 52 -18.88 -3.50 -1.37
C VAL A 52 -19.11 -4.98 -1.66
N TYR A 53 -20.27 -5.53 -1.29
CA TYR A 53 -20.55 -6.94 -1.40
C TYR A 53 -20.68 -7.37 -2.88
N MET A 54 -19.66 -8.07 -3.38
CA MET A 54 -19.66 -8.60 -4.74
C MET A 54 -20.04 -10.09 -4.72
N PRO A 55 -21.20 -10.45 -5.27
CA PRO A 55 -21.73 -11.80 -5.20
C PRO A 55 -20.93 -12.79 -6.06
N CYS A 56 -20.27 -13.78 -5.46
CA CYS A 56 -19.69 -14.91 -6.19
C CYS A 56 -20.54 -16.18 -6.01
N ARG A 57 -20.92 -16.81 -7.13
CA ARG A 57 -21.56 -18.13 -7.14
C ARG A 57 -20.48 -19.19 -7.17
N THR A 58 -20.31 -19.90 -6.06
CA THR A 58 -19.39 -21.04 -6.01
C THR A 58 -20.11 -22.31 -6.45
N SER A 59 -19.52 -23.03 -7.39
CA SER A 59 -20.01 -24.33 -7.86
C SER A 59 -19.56 -25.44 -6.91
N TYR A 60 -20.08 -25.47 -5.68
CA TYR A 60 -19.99 -26.71 -4.90
C TYR A 60 -21.04 -27.68 -5.45
N LEU A 61 -20.57 -28.89 -5.78
CA LEU A 61 -21.30 -29.94 -6.46
C LEU A 61 -22.53 -30.40 -5.64
N ASP A 62 -23.68 -29.78 -5.88
CA ASP A 62 -24.97 -30.47 -5.81
C ASP A 62 -25.83 -30.15 -7.02
N ALA A 63 -26.83 -30.99 -7.25
CA ALA A 63 -27.66 -31.02 -8.45
C ALA A 63 -28.60 -29.80 -8.63
N THR A 64 -28.55 -28.80 -7.75
CA THR A 64 -29.52 -27.68 -7.77
C THR A 64 -28.97 -26.40 -8.37
N GLY A 65 -27.64 -26.24 -8.46
CA GLY A 65 -26.99 -25.14 -9.21
C GLY A 65 -27.35 -23.71 -8.78
N GLN A 66 -27.98 -23.53 -7.62
CA GLN A 66 -28.47 -22.24 -7.14
C GLN A 66 -28.10 -22.06 -5.66
N TRP A 67 -26.83 -21.78 -5.40
CA TRP A 67 -26.27 -21.68 -4.05
C TRP A 67 -26.08 -20.24 -3.55
N ASN A 68 -25.89 -20.15 -2.23
CA ASN A 68 -25.56 -18.94 -1.48
C ASN A 68 -24.46 -18.13 -2.14
N ILE A 69 -24.71 -16.83 -2.15
CA ILE A 69 -23.76 -15.88 -2.67
C ILE A 69 -22.76 -15.60 -1.56
N SER A 70 -21.46 -15.77 -1.85
CA SER A 70 -20.38 -15.38 -0.95
C SER A 70 -19.51 -14.32 -1.61
N CYS A 71 -19.03 -13.36 -0.83
CA CYS A 71 -18.01 -12.41 -1.25
C CYS A 71 -16.72 -12.74 -0.50
N TYR A 72 -15.71 -13.19 -1.23
CA TYR A 72 -14.44 -13.63 -0.65
C TYR A 72 -13.50 -12.45 -0.42
N ALA A 73 -12.90 -12.39 0.76
CA ALA A 73 -11.94 -11.37 1.17
C ALA A 73 -10.51 -11.92 1.23
N GLU A 74 -10.34 -13.19 1.59
CA GLU A 74 -9.05 -13.87 1.65
C GLU A 74 -9.22 -15.31 1.14
N LEU A 75 -8.27 -15.77 0.33
CA LEU A 75 -8.07 -17.16 -0.09
C LEU A 75 -6.56 -17.40 -0.12
N ASP A 76 -6.05 -18.27 0.75
CA ASP A 76 -4.61 -18.50 0.91
C ASP A 76 -4.26 -19.98 1.09
N ASP A 77 -3.19 -20.44 0.43
CA ASP A 77 -2.60 -21.77 0.53
C ASP A 77 -3.60 -22.96 0.47
N LEU A 78 -4.67 -22.84 -0.31
CA LEU A 78 -5.63 -23.94 -0.56
C LEU A 78 -5.16 -24.79 -1.75
N PRO A 79 -5.24 -26.14 -1.68
CA PRO A 79 -5.01 -26.99 -2.84
C PRO A 79 -5.94 -26.63 -4.01
N ASP A 80 -5.47 -26.72 -5.27
CA ASP A 80 -6.23 -26.34 -6.48
C ASP A 80 -7.64 -26.96 -6.56
N ALA A 81 -7.83 -28.17 -5.99
CA ALA A 81 -9.12 -28.86 -5.94
C ALA A 81 -10.14 -28.26 -4.95
N MET A 82 -9.69 -27.35 -4.07
CA MET A 82 -10.48 -26.74 -2.99
C MET A 82 -10.61 -25.22 -3.12
N VAL A 83 -9.85 -24.61 -4.04
CA VAL A 83 -10.07 -23.21 -4.41
C VAL A 83 -11.51 -23.14 -4.94
N PRO A 84 -12.44 -22.49 -4.22
CA PRO A 84 -13.71 -22.18 -4.83
C PRO A 84 -13.35 -21.41 -6.10
N GLY A 85 -14.03 -21.63 -7.24
CA GLY A 85 -13.82 -20.82 -8.45
C GLY A 85 -14.14 -19.32 -8.28
N ALA A 86 -14.06 -18.82 -7.06
CA ALA A 86 -14.24 -17.48 -6.58
C ALA A 86 -12.96 -16.65 -6.70
N VAL A 87 -13.20 -15.36 -6.91
CA VAL A 87 -12.17 -14.34 -6.99
C VAL A 87 -12.17 -13.57 -5.67
N VAL A 88 -11.00 -13.37 -5.08
CA VAL A 88 -10.83 -12.49 -3.92
C VAL A 88 -11.26 -11.08 -4.31
N HIS A 89 -12.13 -10.46 -3.51
CA HIS A 89 -12.65 -9.11 -3.74
C HIS A 89 -11.91 -8.10 -2.84
N PRO A 90 -10.94 -7.33 -3.38
CA PRO A 90 -10.08 -6.46 -2.57
C PRO A 90 -10.84 -5.43 -1.72
N PRO A 91 -11.92 -4.79 -2.20
CA PRO A 91 -12.71 -3.89 -1.35
C PRO A 91 -13.31 -4.57 -0.12
N MET A 92 -13.71 -5.84 -0.22
CA MET A 92 -14.22 -6.60 0.92
C MET A 92 -13.10 -6.87 1.95
N ALA A 93 -11.88 -7.16 1.49
CA ALA A 93 -10.72 -7.32 2.38
C ALA A 93 -10.44 -6.05 3.19
N VAL A 94 -10.44 -4.88 2.52
CA VAL A 94 -10.23 -3.57 3.17
C VAL A 94 -11.29 -3.29 4.23
N VAL A 95 -12.58 -3.54 3.92
CA VAL A 95 -13.68 -3.31 4.86
C VAL A 95 -13.60 -4.23 6.07
N LEU A 96 -13.20 -5.49 5.89
CA LEU A 96 -13.14 -6.47 6.98
C LEU A 96 -11.87 -6.36 7.83
N GLN A 97 -10.79 -5.76 7.33
CA GLN A 97 -9.50 -5.70 8.03
C GLN A 97 -9.61 -5.26 9.51
N PRO A 98 -10.31 -4.15 9.86
CA PRO A 98 -10.38 -3.68 11.25
C PRO A 98 -11.13 -4.63 12.19
N LEU A 99 -11.94 -5.53 11.62
CA LEU A 99 -12.66 -6.57 12.36
C LEU A 99 -11.79 -7.82 12.53
N LEU A 100 -11.05 -8.22 11.49
CA LEU A 100 -10.23 -9.44 11.47
C LEU A 100 -9.01 -9.37 12.40
N ASP A 101 -8.39 -8.19 12.54
CA ASP A 101 -7.20 -7.99 13.38
C ASP A 101 -7.47 -8.34 14.86
N GLY A 102 -8.68 -8.04 15.36
CA GLY A 102 -9.08 -8.37 16.73
C GLY A 102 -9.68 -9.77 16.92
N LEU A 103 -10.27 -10.36 15.88
CA LEU A 103 -10.90 -11.69 15.94
C LEU A 103 -9.88 -12.82 15.94
N THR A 104 -8.78 -12.65 15.20
CA THR A 104 -7.79 -13.71 14.99
C THR A 104 -7.04 -14.06 16.27
N GLU A 105 -6.68 -13.06 17.08
CA GLU A 105 -6.04 -13.30 18.38
C GLU A 105 -6.97 -14.08 19.33
N ARG A 106 -8.23 -13.64 19.43
CA ARG A 106 -9.25 -14.33 20.26
C ARG A 106 -9.46 -15.79 19.83
N LEU A 107 -9.44 -16.03 18.53
CA LEU A 107 -9.54 -17.37 17.95
C LEU A 107 -8.36 -18.25 18.34
N CYS A 108 -7.14 -17.75 18.15
CA CYS A 108 -5.91 -18.46 18.55
C CYS A 108 -5.93 -18.80 20.04
N THR A 109 -6.29 -17.85 20.90
CA THR A 109 -6.37 -18.08 22.35
C THR A 109 -7.40 -19.13 22.71
N TRP A 110 -8.60 -19.06 22.14
CA TRP A 110 -9.68 -20.03 22.39
C TRP A 110 -9.30 -21.44 21.96
N TRP A 111 -8.71 -21.58 20.78
CA TRP A 111 -8.31 -22.88 20.22
C TRP A 111 -7.18 -23.50 21.02
N LEU A 112 -6.14 -22.72 21.38
CA LEU A 112 -5.02 -23.17 22.20
C LEU A 112 -5.44 -23.56 23.63
N ALA A 113 -6.42 -22.87 24.22
CA ALA A 113 -6.96 -23.24 25.52
C ALA A 113 -7.64 -24.63 25.50
N ARG A 114 -8.09 -25.07 24.33
CA ARG A 114 -8.80 -26.35 24.12
C ARG A 114 -7.92 -27.45 23.57
N HIS A 115 -6.82 -27.07 22.91
CA HIS A 115 -5.82 -27.96 22.33
C HIS A 115 -4.40 -27.61 22.83
N PRO A 116 -4.13 -27.73 24.14
CA PRO A 116 -2.81 -27.44 24.71
C PRO A 116 -1.69 -28.30 24.10
N GLU A 117 -2.01 -29.49 23.59
CA GLU A 117 -1.12 -30.38 22.84
C GLU A 117 -0.56 -29.72 21.56
N PHE A 118 -1.30 -28.77 20.98
CA PHE A 118 -0.87 -27.97 19.84
C PHE A 118 -0.31 -26.61 20.27
N SER A 119 0.19 -26.48 21.49
CA SER A 119 0.85 -25.25 21.99
C SER A 119 2.02 -24.77 21.13
N ALA A 120 2.60 -25.65 20.32
CA ALA A 120 3.62 -25.34 19.31
C ALA A 120 3.04 -24.89 17.95
N PHE A 121 1.74 -24.65 17.82
CA PHE A 121 1.05 -24.26 16.58
C PHE A 121 0.15 -23.03 16.78
N GLU A 122 0.01 -22.19 15.76
CA GLU A 122 -0.93 -21.07 15.72
C GLU A 122 -1.93 -21.23 14.58
N LEU A 123 -3.08 -20.58 14.69
CA LEU A 123 -4.08 -20.59 13.63
C LEU A 123 -3.81 -19.48 12.63
N HIS A 124 -3.82 -19.84 11.35
CA HIS A 124 -3.69 -18.93 10.21
C HIS A 124 -4.98 -18.96 9.40
N ARG A 125 -5.53 -17.79 9.03
CA ARG A 125 -6.73 -17.70 8.18
C ARG A 125 -6.39 -18.17 6.77
N VAL A 126 -7.14 -19.13 6.24
CA VAL A 126 -6.95 -19.66 4.89
C VAL A 126 -8.09 -19.26 3.95
N GLN A 127 -9.24 -18.93 4.51
CA GLN A 127 -10.40 -18.50 3.76
C GLN A 127 -11.25 -17.56 4.61
N THR A 128 -11.55 -16.37 4.09
CA THR A 128 -12.40 -15.37 4.76
C THR A 128 -13.45 -14.89 3.76
N PHE A 129 -14.73 -14.98 4.11
CA PHE A 129 -15.81 -14.53 3.25
C PHE A 129 -17.06 -14.09 4.02
N VAL A 130 -17.82 -13.22 3.39
CA VAL A 130 -19.15 -12.83 3.87
C VAL A 130 -20.20 -13.57 3.06
N THR A 131 -21.16 -14.19 3.72
CA THR A 131 -22.30 -14.85 3.09
C THR A 131 -23.59 -14.13 3.44
N ARG A 132 -24.44 -13.94 2.42
CA ARG A 132 -25.80 -13.44 2.58
C ARG A 132 -26.78 -14.58 2.35
N TYR A 133 -27.49 -14.98 3.41
CA TYR A 133 -28.59 -15.92 3.33
C TYR A 133 -29.92 -15.18 3.12
N SER A 134 -30.73 -15.67 2.18
CA SER A 134 -32.07 -15.15 1.85
C SER A 134 -33.08 -16.28 1.74
N VAL A 135 -34.37 -15.97 1.87
CA VAL A 135 -35.45 -16.96 1.81
C VAL A 135 -35.55 -17.62 0.43
N HIS A 136 -35.45 -18.95 0.38
CA HIS A 136 -35.71 -19.74 -0.82
C HIS A 136 -36.77 -20.84 -0.59
N ARG A 137 -37.73 -20.95 -1.52
CA ARG A 137 -38.78 -21.99 -1.45
C ARG A 137 -38.19 -23.37 -1.73
N GLY A 138 -38.32 -24.29 -0.79
CA GLY A 138 -37.86 -25.68 -0.92
C GLY A 138 -36.48 -25.95 -0.30
N GLU A 139 -35.83 -24.93 0.27
CA GLU A 139 -34.59 -25.11 1.01
C GLU A 139 -34.88 -25.74 2.37
N THR A 140 -34.63 -27.04 2.50
CA THR A 140 -34.90 -27.74 3.75
C THR A 140 -33.73 -27.65 4.71
N HIS A 141 -32.49 -27.74 4.25
CA HIS A 141 -31.23 -27.74 5.04
C HIS A 141 -30.04 -27.75 4.06
N LEU A 142 -28.91 -27.08 4.35
CA LEU A 142 -27.67 -27.28 3.56
C LEU A 142 -27.16 -28.72 3.72
N THR A 143 -26.26 -29.17 2.86
CA THR A 143 -25.55 -30.44 3.08
C THR A 143 -24.65 -30.32 4.31
N ARG A 144 -24.76 -31.31 5.19
CA ARG A 144 -23.87 -31.49 6.33
C ARG A 144 -22.41 -31.54 5.83
N HIS A 145 -21.55 -30.70 6.40
CA HIS A 145 -20.13 -30.69 6.06
C HIS A 145 -19.27 -30.62 7.33
N VAL A 146 -18.04 -31.12 7.24
CA VAL A 146 -16.96 -30.71 8.16
C VAL A 146 -16.33 -29.49 7.53
N ASP A 147 -15.72 -28.66 8.35
CA ASP A 147 -14.71 -27.71 7.88
C ASP A 147 -13.56 -28.39 7.08
N GLY A 148 -13.51 -29.72 7.05
CA GLY A 148 -12.76 -30.53 6.10
C GLY A 148 -11.44 -31.03 6.69
N PRO A 149 -10.74 -31.96 6.01
CA PRO A 149 -9.43 -32.48 6.44
C PRO A 149 -8.30 -31.42 6.40
N HIS A 150 -8.63 -30.18 6.08
CA HIS A 150 -7.72 -29.07 5.82
C HIS A 150 -8.13 -27.79 6.56
N VAL A 151 -9.02 -27.84 7.55
CA VAL A 151 -9.33 -26.69 8.40
C VAL A 151 -9.25 -27.14 9.84
N ASP A 152 -8.45 -26.44 10.64
CA ASP A 152 -8.20 -26.75 12.05
C ASP A 152 -9.17 -26.04 13.01
N ALA A 153 -9.84 -24.99 12.53
CA ALA A 153 -10.92 -24.30 13.21
C ALA A 153 -11.72 -23.44 12.21
N SER A 154 -13.01 -23.27 12.47
CA SER A 154 -13.82 -22.27 11.78
C SER A 154 -14.51 -21.34 12.77
N PHE A 155 -14.89 -20.17 12.25
CA PHE A 155 -15.72 -19.26 12.99
C PHE A 155 -16.81 -18.65 12.12
N ILE A 156 -17.97 -18.49 12.75
CA ILE A 156 -19.17 -17.92 12.14
C ILE A 156 -19.59 -16.76 13.04
N LEU A 157 -19.33 -15.54 12.58
CA LEU A 157 -19.76 -14.32 13.24
C LEU A 157 -21.07 -13.84 12.63
N GLN A 158 -22.09 -13.69 13.47
CA GLN A 158 -23.37 -13.14 13.07
C GLN A 158 -23.27 -11.61 12.94
N LEU A 159 -23.36 -11.12 11.70
CA LEU A 159 -23.35 -9.69 11.41
C LEU A 159 -24.73 -9.07 11.67
N HIS A 160 -24.75 -7.75 11.87
CA HIS A 160 -25.99 -7.02 12.05
C HIS A 160 -26.93 -7.23 10.86
N SER A 161 -28.17 -7.65 11.15
CA SER A 161 -29.21 -7.92 10.16
C SER A 161 -30.50 -7.26 10.66
N GLU A 162 -31.17 -6.46 9.82
CA GLU A 162 -32.25 -5.57 10.24
C GLU A 162 -33.43 -6.32 10.86
N ARG A 163 -33.94 -7.38 10.20
CA ARG A 163 -34.89 -8.39 10.73
C ARG A 163 -34.81 -9.68 9.91
N PHE A 164 -34.67 -10.83 10.56
CA PHE A 164 -34.81 -12.16 9.94
C PHE A 164 -35.42 -13.17 10.93
N THR A 165 -36.02 -14.25 10.41
CA THR A 165 -36.46 -15.41 11.21
C THR A 165 -35.87 -16.69 10.66
N GLY A 166 -35.64 -17.66 11.54
CA GLY A 166 -34.86 -18.85 11.20
C GLY A 166 -33.37 -18.54 11.15
N GLY A 167 -32.60 -19.38 10.46
CA GLY A 167 -31.14 -19.29 10.48
C GLY A 167 -30.53 -19.86 11.75
N GLY A 168 -29.20 -19.87 11.79
CA GLY A 168 -28.41 -20.49 12.85
C GLY A 168 -27.45 -21.54 12.29
N VAL A 169 -26.85 -22.30 13.19
CA VAL A 169 -25.89 -23.36 12.88
C VAL A 169 -26.29 -24.61 13.64
N ARG A 170 -26.52 -25.70 12.92
CA ARG A 170 -26.66 -27.03 13.49
C ARG A 170 -25.29 -27.67 13.58
N VAL A 171 -24.98 -28.25 14.73
CA VAL A 171 -23.68 -28.85 15.00
C VAL A 171 -23.84 -30.28 15.51
N TRP A 172 -22.98 -31.19 15.04
CA TRP A 172 -22.91 -32.57 15.46
C TRP A 172 -21.50 -32.93 15.95
N ASP A 173 -21.44 -33.90 16.85
CA ASP A 173 -20.19 -34.40 17.45
C ASP A 173 -19.32 -35.22 16.46
N SER A 174 -19.94 -35.93 15.52
CA SER A 174 -19.23 -36.71 14.50
C SER A 174 -20.16 -37.06 13.34
N GLU A 175 -19.61 -37.38 12.14
CA GLU A 175 -20.34 -37.64 10.88
C GLU A 175 -21.57 -38.53 11.02
N ASN A 176 -21.46 -39.52 11.89
CA ASN A 176 -22.47 -40.56 12.07
C ASN A 176 -23.37 -40.30 13.28
N SER A 177 -23.12 -39.24 14.05
CA SER A 177 -24.00 -38.82 15.15
C SER A 177 -25.35 -38.39 14.60
N ARG A 178 -26.41 -38.91 15.22
CA ARG A 178 -27.79 -38.45 15.05
C ARG A 178 -28.15 -37.34 16.04
N ASP A 179 -27.38 -37.20 17.12
CA ASP A 179 -27.54 -36.15 18.11
C ASP A 179 -26.84 -34.89 17.63
N TYR A 180 -27.60 -33.79 17.63
CA TYR A 180 -27.15 -32.47 17.21
C TYR A 180 -27.64 -31.39 18.17
N THR A 181 -26.94 -30.26 18.15
CA THR A 181 -27.34 -29.04 18.86
C THR A 181 -27.53 -27.93 17.85
N ASP A 182 -28.67 -27.23 17.94
CA ASP A 182 -28.95 -26.04 17.14
C ASP A 182 -28.55 -24.79 17.91
N TYR A 183 -27.68 -23.97 17.31
CA TYR A 183 -27.26 -22.69 17.83
C TYR A 183 -27.94 -21.56 17.06
N ALA A 184 -28.87 -20.87 17.71
CA ALA A 184 -29.37 -19.59 17.25
C ALA A 184 -28.32 -18.52 17.54
N LEU A 185 -27.92 -17.77 16.51
CA LEU A 185 -26.93 -16.70 16.64
C LEU A 185 -27.61 -15.34 16.50
N GLU A 186 -27.43 -14.48 17.49
CA GLU A 186 -27.84 -13.07 17.45
C GLU A 186 -26.71 -12.18 16.93
N THR A 187 -27.03 -10.94 16.57
CA THR A 187 -26.01 -9.97 16.11
C THR A 187 -24.87 -9.86 17.13
N GLY A 188 -23.64 -10.08 16.68
CA GLY A 188 -22.45 -10.03 17.52
C GLY A 188 -22.09 -11.35 18.19
N ASP A 189 -22.90 -12.41 18.04
CA ASP A 189 -22.51 -13.75 18.47
C ASP A 189 -21.46 -14.34 17.53
N LEU A 190 -20.39 -14.85 18.13
CA LEU A 190 -19.32 -15.58 17.46
C LEU A 190 -19.44 -17.06 17.84
N CYS A 191 -19.77 -17.88 16.85
CA CYS A 191 -19.76 -19.33 16.96
C CYS A 191 -18.39 -19.85 16.52
N MET A 192 -17.69 -20.52 17.42
CA MET A 192 -16.34 -21.04 17.21
C MET A 192 -16.41 -22.56 17.19
N LEU A 193 -15.88 -23.16 16.11
CA LEU A 193 -15.92 -24.59 15.83
C LEU A 193 -14.49 -25.10 15.65
N ASP A 194 -14.18 -26.26 16.22
CA ASP A 194 -12.90 -26.95 16.02
C ASP A 194 -12.89 -27.83 14.74
N HIS A 195 -11.73 -28.38 14.39
CA HIS A 195 -11.49 -29.19 13.19
C HIS A 195 -12.29 -30.49 13.05
N LEU A 196 -12.96 -30.95 14.10
CA LEU A 196 -13.73 -32.19 14.11
C LEU A 196 -15.23 -31.93 14.20
N VAL A 197 -15.63 -30.67 14.07
CA VAL A 197 -17.02 -30.27 14.14
C VAL A 197 -17.70 -30.42 12.79
N TRP A 198 -18.75 -31.23 12.78
CA TRP A 198 -19.69 -31.27 11.67
C TRP A 198 -20.71 -30.19 11.90
N HIS A 199 -20.93 -29.34 10.91
CA HIS A 199 -21.94 -28.31 11.02
C HIS A 199 -22.66 -28.06 9.71
N GLN A 200 -23.74 -27.30 9.83
CA GLN A 200 -24.59 -26.96 8.72
C GLN A 200 -25.38 -25.71 9.07
N SER A 201 -25.47 -24.75 8.16
CA SER A 201 -26.37 -23.61 8.38
C SER A 201 -27.83 -24.06 8.25
N LEU A 202 -28.67 -23.46 9.10
CA LEU A 202 -30.12 -23.62 9.07
C LEU A 202 -30.75 -22.61 8.10
N PRO A 203 -31.87 -22.97 7.43
CA PRO A 203 -32.52 -22.10 6.46
C PRO A 203 -33.12 -20.85 7.12
N VAL A 204 -33.12 -19.75 6.38
CA VAL A 204 -33.78 -18.49 6.75
C VAL A 204 -35.21 -18.51 6.23
N THR A 205 -36.20 -18.30 7.10
CA THR A 205 -37.63 -18.37 6.77
C THR A 205 -38.24 -17.00 6.48
N SER A 206 -37.64 -15.91 6.96
CA SER A 206 -37.97 -14.53 6.56
C SER A 206 -36.75 -13.62 6.69
N GLY A 207 -36.67 -12.58 5.87
CA GLY A 207 -35.58 -11.58 5.91
C GLY A 207 -34.26 -12.04 5.28
N GLU A 208 -33.18 -11.34 5.64
CA GLU A 208 -31.81 -11.66 5.22
C GLU A 208 -30.91 -11.82 6.44
N ARG A 209 -30.07 -12.86 6.43
CA ARG A 209 -29.07 -13.12 7.45
C ARG A 209 -27.67 -12.97 6.86
N TRP A 210 -26.87 -12.11 7.48
CA TRP A 210 -25.49 -11.86 7.07
C TRP A 210 -24.52 -12.51 8.06
N VAL A 211 -23.52 -13.23 7.56
CA VAL A 211 -22.47 -13.83 8.39
C VAL A 211 -21.10 -13.59 7.80
N LEU A 212 -20.11 -13.43 8.67
CA LEU A 212 -18.70 -13.54 8.33
C LEU A 212 -18.25 -14.96 8.71
N VAL A 213 -17.73 -15.68 7.73
CA VAL A 213 -17.17 -17.03 7.92
C VAL A 213 -15.69 -16.98 7.64
N VAL A 214 -14.93 -17.63 8.51
CA VAL A 214 -13.50 -17.76 8.32
C VAL A 214 -13.06 -19.15 8.74
N PHE A 215 -12.18 -19.69 7.90
CA PHE A 215 -11.52 -20.96 8.13
C PHE A 215 -10.04 -20.74 8.41
N CYS A 216 -9.54 -21.51 9.35
CA CYS A 216 -8.15 -21.43 9.79
C CYS A 216 -7.46 -22.79 9.73
N GLN A 217 -6.17 -22.79 9.45
CA GLN A 217 -5.29 -23.94 9.57
C GLN A 217 -4.26 -23.73 10.66
N LYS A 218 -3.90 -24.80 11.37
CA LYS A 218 -2.78 -24.81 12.31
C LYS A 218 -1.49 -24.82 11.52
N ARG A 219 -0.62 -23.86 11.80
CA ARG A 219 0.76 -23.82 11.32
C ARG A 219 1.68 -23.92 12.51
N PRO A 220 2.84 -24.61 12.40
CA PRO A 220 3.82 -24.61 13.47
C PRO A 220 4.13 -23.16 13.86
N LYS A 221 3.99 -22.82 15.15
CA LYS A 221 4.51 -21.58 15.71
C LYS A 221 5.96 -21.55 15.33
N ARG A 222 6.31 -20.61 14.45
CA ARG A 222 7.70 -20.28 14.24
C ARG A 222 8.24 -19.94 15.63
N PRO A 223 9.31 -20.61 16.10
CA PRO A 223 9.79 -20.51 17.49
C PRO A 223 9.87 -19.04 17.84
N LYS A 224 9.20 -18.59 18.92
CA LYS A 224 8.96 -17.19 19.32
C LYS A 224 10.05 -16.24 18.85
N GLN A 225 10.00 -15.94 17.57
CA GLN A 225 10.75 -14.91 16.93
C GLN A 225 9.86 -13.69 16.97
N HIS A 226 8.53 -13.74 17.12
CA HIS A 226 7.70 -12.54 17.09
C HIS A 226 7.83 -11.56 18.27
N VAL A 227 8.18 -11.96 19.50
CA VAL A 227 8.53 -10.94 20.52
C VAL A 227 9.95 -10.45 20.28
N ALA A 228 10.90 -11.33 19.97
CA ALA A 228 12.25 -10.92 19.61
C ALA A 228 12.37 -10.26 18.23
N HIS A 229 11.40 -10.33 17.32
CA HIS A 229 11.38 -9.83 15.94
C HIS A 229 10.41 -8.68 15.83
N ALA A 230 9.37 -8.56 16.66
CA ALA A 230 8.73 -7.28 16.93
C ALA A 230 9.67 -6.39 17.76
N GLU A 231 10.38 -6.91 18.76
CA GLU A 231 11.43 -6.17 19.48
C GLU A 231 12.69 -5.98 18.62
N ARG A 232 13.12 -6.93 17.78
CA ARG A 232 14.22 -6.69 16.82
C ARG A 232 13.78 -5.85 15.65
N SER A 233 12.55 -5.91 15.13
CA SER A 233 12.07 -4.99 14.08
C SER A 233 11.82 -3.61 14.67
N THR A 234 11.29 -3.50 15.88
CA THR A 234 11.20 -2.24 16.63
C THR A 234 12.59 -1.72 16.97
N ALA A 235 13.54 -2.55 17.42
CA ALA A 235 14.93 -2.16 17.67
C ALA A 235 15.69 -1.86 16.37
N ARG A 236 15.40 -2.54 15.25
CA ARG A 236 15.97 -2.28 13.92
C ARG A 236 15.40 -1.00 13.34
N CYS A 237 14.10 -0.74 13.49
CA CYS A 237 13.46 0.53 13.17
C CYS A 237 13.98 1.64 14.07
N GLN A 238 14.08 1.43 15.39
CA GLN A 238 14.71 2.37 16.32
C GLN A 238 16.17 2.61 15.97
N LYS A 239 16.91 1.59 15.50
CA LYS A 239 18.29 1.72 15.03
C LYS A 239 18.34 2.48 13.70
N ALA A 240 17.45 2.21 12.75
CA ALA A 240 17.35 2.95 11.49
C ALA A 240 16.94 4.42 11.72
N ILE A 241 16.02 4.66 12.65
CA ILE A 241 15.62 5.98 13.13
C ILE A 241 16.81 6.65 13.82
N ALA A 242 17.48 5.98 14.76
CA ALA A 242 18.64 6.52 15.46
C ALA A 242 19.79 6.84 14.50
N LEU A 243 20.02 5.99 13.50
CA LEU A 243 20.97 6.23 12.42
C LEU A 243 20.56 7.46 11.60
N ALA A 244 19.29 7.56 11.23
CA ALA A 244 18.71 8.69 10.50
C ALA A 244 18.67 10.00 11.29
N THR A 245 18.71 9.96 12.64
CA THR A 245 18.72 11.14 13.52
C THR A 245 20.10 11.43 14.14
N SER A 246 21.10 10.57 13.94
CA SER A 246 22.46 10.79 14.45
C SER A 246 23.21 11.84 13.63
N ALA A 247 24.11 12.59 14.28
CA ALA A 247 24.94 13.63 13.64
C ALA A 247 25.92 13.10 12.55
N ALA A 248 25.93 11.78 12.28
CA ALA A 248 26.77 11.11 11.29
C ALA A 248 26.04 10.85 9.95
N HIS A 249 25.18 11.78 9.51
CA HIS A 249 24.30 11.64 8.32
C HIS A 249 24.99 11.24 7.00
N ALA A 250 26.32 11.38 6.89
CA ALA A 250 27.03 11.22 5.61
C ALA A 250 27.42 9.77 5.23
N THR A 251 27.28 8.78 6.11
CA THR A 251 27.81 7.41 5.83
C THR A 251 26.96 6.23 6.31
N CYS A 252 25.75 6.46 6.83
CA CYS A 252 24.91 5.35 7.25
C CYS A 252 24.39 4.55 6.05
N THR A 253 24.80 3.28 5.98
CA THR A 253 24.19 2.25 5.12
C THR A 253 23.23 1.39 5.94
N ILE A 254 22.11 0.97 5.34
CA ILE A 254 21.19 0.01 5.95
C ILE A 254 21.23 -1.33 5.22
N ASP A 255 20.98 -2.41 5.97
CA ASP A 255 20.79 -3.74 5.41
C ASP A 255 19.34 -3.98 4.95
N GLU A 256 19.11 -5.12 4.30
CA GLU A 256 17.80 -5.51 3.78
C GLU A 256 16.76 -5.68 4.89
N GLU A 257 17.16 -6.22 6.06
CA GLU A 257 16.23 -6.43 7.18
C GLU A 257 15.77 -5.09 7.78
N GLN A 258 16.65 -4.10 7.85
CA GLN A 258 16.32 -2.74 8.29
C GLN A 258 15.40 -2.05 7.27
N ALA A 259 15.63 -2.23 5.97
CA ALA A 259 14.77 -1.70 4.93
C ALA A 259 13.37 -2.36 4.91
N GLN A 260 13.29 -3.67 5.15
CA GLN A 260 12.03 -4.41 5.30
C GLN A 260 11.26 -3.96 6.55
N ALA A 261 11.96 -3.73 7.67
CA ALA A 261 11.33 -3.23 8.89
C ALA A 261 10.71 -1.82 8.68
N LEU A 262 11.39 -0.95 7.93
CA LEU A 262 10.83 0.36 7.54
C LEU A 262 9.61 0.22 6.63
N ALA A 263 9.65 -0.70 5.64
CA ALA A 263 8.50 -0.98 4.79
C ALA A 263 7.31 -1.50 5.61
N HIS A 264 7.54 -2.39 6.56
CA HIS A 264 6.50 -2.86 7.47
C HIS A 264 5.89 -1.71 8.29
N MET A 265 6.72 -0.79 8.79
CA MET A 265 6.24 0.39 9.53
C MET A 265 5.44 1.36 8.65
N LEU A 266 5.78 1.50 7.36
CA LEU A 266 4.98 2.26 6.38
C LEU A 266 3.60 1.64 6.14
N SER A 267 3.45 0.33 6.33
CA SER A 267 2.17 -0.39 6.22
C SER A 267 1.35 -0.43 7.51
N SER A 268 1.84 0.18 8.61
CA SER A 268 1.14 0.19 9.90
C SER A 268 -0.20 0.93 9.83
N SER A 269 -1.13 0.56 10.70
CA SER A 269 -2.40 1.28 10.88
C SER A 269 -2.23 2.57 11.69
N GLY A 270 -1.09 2.73 12.37
CA GLY A 270 -0.76 3.90 13.19
C GLY A 270 -0.19 5.05 12.36
N MET A 271 -0.86 6.20 12.37
CA MET A 271 -0.40 7.35 11.57
C MET A 271 0.99 7.84 11.96
N ASP A 272 1.27 7.96 13.27
CA ASP A 272 2.56 8.42 13.78
C ASP A 272 3.72 7.49 13.36
N GLU A 273 3.44 6.19 13.25
CA GLU A 273 4.40 5.19 12.81
C GLU A 273 4.71 5.32 11.32
N ARG A 274 3.67 5.46 10.48
CA ARG A 274 3.84 5.73 9.04
C ARG A 274 4.58 7.05 8.80
N GLU A 275 4.23 8.10 9.53
CA GLU A 275 4.87 9.41 9.43
C GLU A 275 6.38 9.32 9.74
N ARG A 276 6.72 8.71 10.87
CA ARG A 276 8.11 8.50 11.29
C ARG A 276 8.88 7.62 10.32
N ALA A 277 8.25 6.59 9.76
CA ALA A 277 8.88 5.73 8.76
C ALA A 277 9.18 6.49 7.47
N ALA A 278 8.22 7.27 6.96
CA ALA A 278 8.41 8.08 5.75
C ALA A 278 9.53 9.12 5.94
N PHE A 279 9.55 9.82 7.08
CA PHE A 279 10.65 10.72 7.44
C PHE A 279 12.01 10.00 7.41
N THR A 280 12.08 8.85 8.08
CA THR A 280 13.31 8.04 8.20
C THR A 280 13.80 7.55 6.85
N VAL A 281 12.90 7.04 6.01
CA VAL A 281 13.20 6.66 4.63
C VAL A 281 13.78 7.83 3.86
N GLY A 282 13.21 9.02 4.00
CA GLY A 282 13.75 10.23 3.41
C GLY A 282 15.21 10.48 3.81
N CYS A 283 15.50 10.53 5.11
CA CYS A 283 16.86 10.76 5.61
C CYS A 283 17.87 9.71 5.09
N LEU A 284 17.50 8.43 5.12
CA LEU A 284 18.37 7.34 4.65
C LEU A 284 18.57 7.33 3.13
N ALA A 285 17.55 7.72 2.37
CA ALA A 285 17.65 7.86 0.92
C ALA A 285 18.55 9.05 0.51
N ALA A 286 18.62 10.10 1.34
CA ALA A 286 19.53 11.22 1.12
C ALA A 286 20.98 10.90 1.49
N SER A 287 21.23 9.96 2.40
CA SER A 287 22.59 9.64 2.87
C SER A 287 23.38 8.75 1.91
N SER A 288 22.72 7.88 1.13
CA SER A 288 23.40 6.92 0.26
C SER A 288 22.54 6.43 -0.90
N ALA A 289 23.13 6.35 -2.09
CA ALA A 289 22.52 5.71 -3.26
C ALA A 289 22.27 4.20 -3.05
N SER A 290 23.10 3.55 -2.23
CA SER A 290 22.88 2.15 -1.85
C SER A 290 21.57 2.01 -1.07
N ASN A 291 21.32 2.91 -0.10
CA ASN A 291 20.09 2.88 0.68
C ASN A 291 18.86 3.11 -0.20
N GLN A 292 18.94 4.00 -1.20
CA GLN A 292 17.85 4.20 -2.14
C GLN A 292 17.45 2.89 -2.83
N THR A 293 18.43 2.06 -3.19
CA THR A 293 18.18 0.77 -3.85
C THR A 293 17.60 -0.23 -2.87
N THR A 294 18.23 -0.41 -1.70
CA THR A 294 17.76 -1.33 -0.65
C THR A 294 16.34 -1.03 -0.17
N ILE A 295 15.98 0.26 -0.02
CA ILE A 295 14.64 0.69 0.39
C ILE A 295 13.61 0.43 -0.71
N VAL A 296 13.96 0.63 -1.98
CA VAL A 296 13.03 0.33 -3.09
C VAL A 296 12.81 -1.16 -3.23
N ASP A 297 13.89 -1.95 -3.13
CA ASP A 297 13.83 -3.41 -3.22
C ASP A 297 13.07 -4.04 -2.03
N SER A 298 12.94 -3.35 -0.88
CA SER A 298 12.09 -3.79 0.24
C SER A 298 10.59 -3.54 0.05
N GLY A 299 10.17 -2.97 -1.09
CA GLY A 299 8.76 -2.72 -1.39
C GLY A 299 8.21 -1.42 -0.80
N ALA A 300 9.05 -0.46 -0.42
CA ALA A 300 8.60 0.80 0.18
C ALA A 300 7.84 1.72 -0.80
N LEU A 301 8.10 1.65 -2.12
CA LEU A 301 7.52 2.59 -3.08
C LEU A 301 5.98 2.54 -3.18
N PRO A 302 5.32 1.36 -3.35
CA PRO A 302 3.86 1.30 -3.37
C PRO A 302 3.23 1.86 -2.10
N LEU A 303 3.85 1.64 -0.94
CA LEU A 303 3.37 2.13 0.35
C LEU A 303 3.45 3.66 0.43
N LEU A 304 4.58 4.25 0.05
CA LEU A 304 4.75 5.71 0.00
C LEU A 304 3.80 6.37 -0.99
N VAL A 305 3.58 5.77 -2.17
CA VAL A 305 2.62 6.29 -3.16
C VAL A 305 1.18 6.17 -2.64
N ASN A 306 0.85 5.11 -1.92
CA ASN A 306 -0.46 4.97 -1.28
C ASN A 306 -0.68 6.02 -0.17
N MET A 307 0.37 6.35 0.59
CA MET A 307 0.31 7.43 1.59
C MET A 307 0.00 8.80 0.95
N LEU A 308 0.48 9.08 -0.27
CA LEU A 308 0.13 10.34 -0.96
C LEU A 308 -1.37 10.46 -1.26
N ARG A 309 -2.03 9.32 -1.52
CA ARG A 309 -3.44 9.23 -1.96
C ARG A 309 -4.42 9.13 -0.80
N THR A 310 -3.95 8.67 0.35
CA THR A 310 -4.81 8.46 1.52
C THR A 310 -5.18 9.81 2.12
N PRO A 311 -6.47 10.15 2.23
CA PRO A 311 -6.90 11.35 2.92
C PRO A 311 -6.42 11.28 4.37
N ALA A 312 -5.59 12.24 4.76
CA ALA A 312 -5.09 12.32 6.13
C ALA A 312 -5.87 13.41 6.89
N PRO A 313 -6.06 13.25 8.22
CA PRO A 313 -6.65 14.28 9.05
C PRO A 313 -5.98 15.64 8.85
N PRO A 314 -6.71 16.75 9.03
CA PRO A 314 -6.12 18.08 9.04
C PRO A 314 -4.93 18.12 10.01
N LEU A 315 -3.79 18.67 9.59
CA LEU A 315 -2.49 18.74 10.30
C LEU A 315 -1.60 17.49 10.22
N SER A 316 -2.04 16.38 9.62
CA SER A 316 -1.16 15.23 9.38
C SER A 316 -0.07 15.59 8.37
N LYS A 317 1.17 15.18 8.66
CA LYS A 317 2.32 15.39 7.77
C LYS A 317 2.65 14.15 6.93
N GLU A 318 1.82 13.11 6.97
CA GLU A 318 2.07 11.84 6.28
C GLU A 318 2.32 12.04 4.78
N ARG A 319 1.46 12.80 4.09
CA ARG A 319 1.60 13.08 2.66
C ARG A 319 2.88 13.86 2.39
N GLY A 320 3.19 14.85 3.22
CA GLY A 320 4.40 15.66 3.12
C GLY A 320 5.68 14.83 3.25
N TRP A 321 5.76 13.97 4.27
CA TRP A 321 6.91 13.10 4.44
C TRP A 321 7.00 11.99 3.40
N ALA A 322 5.88 11.46 2.91
CA ALA A 322 5.86 10.53 1.80
C ALA A 322 6.40 11.20 0.52
N ALA A 323 5.98 12.43 0.20
CA ALA A 323 6.52 13.20 -0.91
C ALA A 323 8.02 13.45 -0.75
N ALA A 324 8.46 13.81 0.46
CA ALA A 324 9.85 14.05 0.79
C ALA A 324 10.73 12.79 0.66
N ALA A 325 10.19 11.62 1.03
CA ALA A 325 10.83 10.32 0.84
C ALA A 325 10.98 9.99 -0.65
N LEU A 326 9.89 10.13 -1.42
CA LEU A 326 9.91 9.89 -2.86
C LEU A 326 10.86 10.84 -3.59
N ALA A 327 10.92 12.11 -3.19
CA ALA A 327 11.86 13.09 -3.74
C ALA A 327 13.31 12.61 -3.57
N ARG A 328 13.67 12.15 -2.37
CA ARG A 328 15.03 11.70 -2.05
C ARG A 328 15.38 10.36 -2.70
N LEU A 329 14.42 9.45 -2.80
CA LEU A 329 14.56 8.18 -3.53
C LEU A 329 14.74 8.38 -5.05
N ALA A 330 14.19 9.47 -5.60
CA ALA A 330 14.33 9.83 -7.01
C ALA A 330 15.67 10.52 -7.33
N THR A 331 16.35 11.12 -6.35
CA THR A 331 17.56 11.91 -6.58
C THR A 331 18.66 11.08 -7.27
N ASN A 332 19.04 11.50 -8.48
CA ASN A 332 20.08 10.85 -9.31
C ASN A 332 19.88 9.34 -9.56
N ASN A 333 18.65 8.82 -9.46
CA ASN A 333 18.35 7.41 -9.65
C ASN A 333 17.27 7.20 -10.72
N SER A 334 17.68 6.83 -11.94
CA SER A 334 16.78 6.68 -13.09
C SER A 334 15.77 5.54 -12.92
N ARG A 335 16.18 4.41 -12.34
CA ARG A 335 15.31 3.26 -12.01
C ARG A 335 14.19 3.69 -11.08
N ASN A 336 14.54 4.36 -9.98
CA ASN A 336 13.55 4.81 -8.99
C ASN A 336 12.60 5.85 -9.58
N LYS A 337 13.11 6.81 -10.37
CA LYS A 337 12.27 7.80 -11.07
C LYS A 337 11.19 7.14 -11.94
N ALA A 338 11.55 6.09 -12.69
CA ALA A 338 10.62 5.36 -13.55
C ALA A 338 9.59 4.57 -12.73
N MET A 339 10.02 3.89 -11.65
CA MET A 339 9.11 3.14 -10.78
C MET A 339 8.10 4.06 -10.07
N ILE A 340 8.55 5.20 -9.54
CA ILE A 340 7.69 6.18 -8.86
C ILE A 340 6.63 6.72 -9.83
N ALA A 341 7.03 7.04 -11.07
CA ALA A 341 6.10 7.48 -12.10
C ALA A 341 5.12 6.36 -12.51
N GLY A 342 5.60 5.13 -12.69
CA GLY A 342 4.78 3.96 -13.06
C GLY A 342 3.75 3.58 -12.00
N LEU A 343 4.01 3.87 -10.72
CA LEU A 343 3.04 3.71 -9.63
C LEU A 343 1.97 4.83 -9.61
N GLY A 344 2.07 5.83 -10.48
CA GLY A 344 1.10 6.91 -10.62
C GLY A 344 1.20 7.98 -9.53
N ALA A 345 2.42 8.31 -9.08
CA ALA A 345 2.63 9.35 -8.06
C ALA A 345 2.48 10.78 -8.63
N ILE A 346 2.82 10.99 -9.90
CA ILE A 346 2.93 12.33 -10.51
C ILE A 346 1.64 13.15 -10.41
N PRO A 347 0.45 12.65 -10.78
CA PRO A 347 -0.78 13.44 -10.70
C PRO A 347 -1.10 13.90 -9.27
N THR A 348 -0.89 13.03 -8.28
CA THR A 348 -1.09 13.36 -6.86
C THR A 348 -0.09 14.41 -6.39
N LEU A 349 1.18 14.29 -6.78
CA LEU A 349 2.19 15.32 -6.46
C LEU A 349 1.86 16.68 -7.10
N VAL A 350 1.25 16.71 -8.29
CA VAL A 350 0.80 17.96 -8.91
C VAL A 350 -0.37 18.58 -8.14
N GLU A 351 -1.34 17.78 -7.70
CA GLU A 351 -2.44 18.26 -6.85
C GLU A 351 -1.92 18.85 -5.54
N MET A 352 -0.97 18.18 -4.89
CA MET A 352 -0.36 18.62 -3.63
C MET A 352 0.36 19.97 -3.72
N LEU A 353 0.74 20.45 -4.91
CA LEU A 353 1.32 21.81 -5.08
C LEU A 353 0.39 22.92 -4.56
N SER A 354 -0.93 22.67 -4.57
CA SER A 354 -1.94 23.60 -4.09
C SER A 354 -2.34 23.37 -2.63
N SER A 355 -1.66 22.47 -1.91
CA SER A 355 -1.94 22.20 -0.50
C SER A 355 -1.68 23.43 0.37
N GLU A 356 -2.58 23.66 1.32
CA GLU A 356 -2.41 24.69 2.34
C GLU A 356 -1.29 24.31 3.32
N GLN A 357 -0.97 23.02 3.44
CA GLN A 357 0.12 22.55 4.28
C GLN A 357 1.48 22.79 3.61
N ASP A 358 2.33 23.61 4.25
CA ASP A 358 3.65 23.98 3.76
C ASP A 358 4.51 22.77 3.39
N LEU A 359 4.57 21.77 4.28
CA LEU A 359 5.38 20.58 4.05
C LEU A 359 4.93 19.80 2.82
N GLU A 360 3.62 19.61 2.62
CA GLU A 360 3.09 18.92 1.44
C GLU A 360 3.44 19.66 0.16
N ALA A 361 3.18 20.97 0.14
CA ALA A 361 3.37 21.80 -1.03
C ALA A 361 4.86 21.93 -1.43
N GLU A 362 5.75 22.09 -0.44
CA GLU A 362 7.20 22.17 -0.66
C GLU A 362 7.80 20.84 -1.13
N GLU A 363 7.44 19.74 -0.48
CA GLU A 363 8.01 18.42 -0.79
C GLU A 363 7.43 17.84 -2.08
N ALA A 364 6.19 18.20 -2.45
CA ALA A 364 5.64 17.92 -3.77
C ALA A 364 6.45 18.59 -4.89
N ALA A 365 6.77 19.87 -4.74
CA ALA A 365 7.61 20.59 -5.71
C ALA A 365 9.02 19.99 -5.80
N SER A 366 9.60 19.61 -4.65
CA SER A 366 10.89 18.90 -4.56
C SER A 366 10.86 17.56 -5.31
N ALA A 367 9.81 16.76 -5.10
CA ALA A 367 9.62 15.47 -5.76
C ALA A 367 9.50 15.61 -7.28
N LEU A 368 8.68 16.55 -7.77
CA LEU A 368 8.53 16.82 -9.20
C LEU A 368 9.83 17.30 -9.84
N CYS A 369 10.61 18.11 -9.13
CA CYS A 369 11.95 18.55 -9.57
C CYS A 369 12.87 17.33 -9.78
N ASN A 370 12.97 16.43 -8.80
CA ASN A 370 13.86 15.28 -8.90
C ASN A 370 13.37 14.25 -9.94
N LEU A 371 12.05 14.06 -10.06
CA LEU A 371 11.45 13.16 -11.04
C LEU A 371 11.65 13.65 -12.48
N SER A 372 11.65 14.97 -12.73
CA SER A 372 11.86 15.56 -14.05
C SER A 372 13.33 15.66 -14.47
N ALA A 373 14.26 15.71 -13.51
CA ALA A 373 15.68 15.87 -13.80
C ALA A 373 16.20 14.72 -14.67
N ASN A 374 16.72 15.03 -15.87
CA ASN A 374 17.30 14.07 -16.82
C ASN A 374 16.41 12.84 -17.11
N ASN A 375 15.08 13.01 -17.16
CA ASN A 375 14.15 11.93 -17.49
C ASN A 375 13.00 12.44 -18.37
N GLU A 376 13.12 12.25 -19.69
CA GLU A 376 12.15 12.75 -20.68
C GLU A 376 10.75 12.16 -20.52
N ALA A 377 10.64 10.87 -20.20
CA ALA A 377 9.33 10.24 -19.97
C ALA A 377 8.59 10.89 -18.80
N ASN A 378 9.29 11.14 -17.69
CA ASN A 378 8.71 11.81 -16.53
C ASN A 378 8.41 13.29 -16.81
N LYS A 379 9.27 14.01 -17.53
CA LYS A 379 8.97 15.39 -17.96
C LYS A 379 7.67 15.46 -18.75
N HIS A 380 7.49 14.54 -19.69
CA HIS A 380 6.27 14.44 -20.48
C HIS A 380 5.04 14.19 -19.58
N LEU A 381 5.11 13.18 -18.68
CA LEU A 381 4.02 12.90 -17.73
C LEU A 381 3.67 14.07 -16.81
N ILE A 382 4.69 14.78 -16.31
CA ILE A 382 4.51 15.97 -15.46
C ILE A 382 3.80 17.08 -16.25
N SER A 383 4.23 17.34 -17.49
CA SER A 383 3.60 18.35 -18.35
C SER A 383 2.13 18.02 -18.65
N MET A 384 1.82 16.74 -18.93
CA MET A 384 0.47 16.25 -19.22
C MET A 384 -0.45 16.23 -17.99
N SER A 385 0.12 16.27 -16.78
CA SER A 385 -0.64 16.28 -15.52
C SER A 385 -1.11 17.68 -15.10
N GLY A 386 -0.93 18.70 -15.96
CA GLY A 386 -1.32 20.09 -15.64
C GLY A 386 -0.34 20.82 -14.72
N ALA A 387 0.87 20.29 -14.53
CA ALA A 387 1.84 20.83 -13.57
C ALA A 387 2.28 22.27 -13.88
N VAL A 388 2.33 22.66 -15.16
CA VAL A 388 2.85 23.98 -15.58
C VAL A 388 2.11 25.12 -14.88
N SER A 389 0.77 25.12 -14.91
CA SER A 389 -0.01 26.20 -14.28
C SER A 389 0.18 26.23 -12.76
N ALA A 390 0.23 25.06 -12.12
CA ALA A 390 0.42 24.95 -10.68
C ALA A 390 1.81 25.45 -10.25
N LEU A 391 2.87 24.98 -10.92
CA LEU A 391 4.25 25.39 -10.66
C LEU A 391 4.47 26.88 -10.86
N VAL A 392 3.84 27.47 -11.89
CA VAL A 392 3.95 28.91 -12.14
C VAL A 392 3.25 29.71 -11.03
N LYS A 393 2.09 29.27 -10.54
CA LYS A 393 1.42 29.88 -9.38
C LYS A 393 2.28 29.79 -8.12
N CYS A 394 3.01 28.69 -7.93
CA CYS A 394 3.92 28.53 -6.80
C CYS A 394 5.07 29.55 -6.78
N LEU A 395 5.43 30.17 -7.93
CA LEU A 395 6.47 31.21 -7.98
C LEU A 395 6.07 32.50 -7.25
N GLU A 396 4.77 32.76 -7.08
CA GLU A 396 4.22 33.94 -6.40
C GLU A 396 3.97 33.71 -4.90
N GLY A 397 4.02 32.45 -4.46
CA GLY A 397 3.72 32.08 -3.09
C GLY A 397 4.75 32.63 -2.10
N ALA A 398 4.37 32.76 -0.83
CA ALA A 398 5.26 33.28 0.22
C ALA A 398 6.39 32.30 0.63
N LYS A 399 6.37 31.05 0.14
CA LYS A 399 7.22 29.93 0.60
C LYS A 399 8.50 29.82 -0.25
N PRO A 400 9.69 30.22 0.25
CA PRO A 400 10.91 30.29 -0.58
C PRO A 400 11.34 28.94 -1.17
N LYS A 401 11.26 27.86 -0.39
CA LYS A 401 11.63 26.52 -0.87
C LYS A 401 10.72 26.04 -2.01
N GLN A 402 9.42 26.32 -1.92
CA GLN A 402 8.46 25.98 -2.97
C GLN A 402 8.80 26.74 -4.27
N ARG A 403 9.16 28.03 -4.18
CA ARG A 403 9.60 28.84 -5.34
C ARG A 403 10.86 28.26 -5.99
N ILE A 404 11.88 27.90 -5.18
CA ILE A 404 13.14 27.30 -5.65
C ILE A 404 12.86 26.02 -6.44
N TRP A 405 12.10 25.09 -5.86
CA TRP A 405 11.80 23.80 -6.51
C TRP A 405 10.89 23.95 -7.72
N SER A 406 9.96 24.89 -7.69
CA SER A 406 9.07 25.16 -8.82
C SER A 406 9.84 25.75 -10.01
N ALA A 407 10.70 26.74 -9.77
CA ALA A 407 11.58 27.29 -10.81
C ALA A 407 12.52 26.21 -11.38
N CYS A 408 13.08 25.35 -10.52
CA CYS A 408 13.93 24.24 -10.96
C CYS A 408 13.15 23.21 -11.81
N THR A 409 11.92 22.88 -11.42
CA THR A 409 11.06 21.97 -12.19
C THR A 409 10.70 22.57 -13.54
N LEU A 410 10.31 23.85 -13.60
CA LEU A 410 10.04 24.54 -14.86
C LEU A 410 11.27 24.57 -15.77
N SER A 411 12.47 24.77 -15.21
CA SER A 411 13.73 24.67 -15.94
C SER A 411 13.93 23.27 -16.56
N ASN A 412 13.65 22.20 -15.81
CA ASN A 412 13.77 20.83 -16.32
C ASN A 412 12.77 20.55 -17.45
N LEU A 413 11.55 21.08 -17.35
CA LEU A 413 10.48 20.91 -18.33
C LEU A 413 10.71 21.75 -19.60
N ALA A 414 11.44 22.86 -19.51
CA ALA A 414 11.78 23.77 -20.61
C ALA A 414 12.84 23.19 -21.57
N THR A 415 12.64 21.94 -21.99
CA THR A 415 13.43 21.23 -23.01
C THR A 415 12.59 20.89 -24.25
N ASP A 416 11.27 20.88 -24.13
CA ASP A 416 10.32 20.77 -25.23
C ASP A 416 9.77 22.17 -25.61
N PRO A 417 9.87 22.61 -26.88
CA PRO A 417 9.31 23.88 -27.34
C PRO A 417 7.81 24.08 -27.06
N VAL A 418 7.01 23.01 -27.13
CA VAL A 418 5.57 23.06 -26.80
C VAL A 418 5.38 23.41 -25.34
N VAL A 419 6.13 22.75 -24.45
CA VAL A 419 6.09 23.01 -23.01
C VAL A 419 6.66 24.40 -22.69
N CYS A 420 7.70 24.85 -23.39
CA CYS A 420 8.22 26.23 -23.26
C CYS A 420 7.14 27.28 -23.55
N ARG A 421 6.37 27.11 -24.63
CA ARG A 421 5.24 27.99 -24.94
C ARG A 421 4.14 27.93 -23.89
N GLN A 422 3.86 26.75 -23.32
CA GLN A 422 2.89 26.63 -22.21
C GLN A 422 3.37 27.38 -20.96
N ILE A 423 4.64 27.20 -20.58
CA ILE A 423 5.26 27.89 -19.44
C ILE A 423 5.20 29.41 -19.64
N TRP A 424 5.50 29.88 -20.84
CA TRP A 424 5.41 31.31 -21.17
C TRP A 424 3.97 31.84 -21.09
N ARG A 425 3.02 31.16 -21.75
CA ARG A 425 1.60 31.57 -21.75
C ARG A 425 0.97 31.53 -20.36
N ALA A 426 1.49 30.69 -19.46
CA ALA A 426 1.09 30.68 -18.07
C ALA A 426 1.60 31.90 -17.28
N GLY A 427 2.43 32.78 -17.87
CA GLY A 427 2.97 33.99 -17.24
C GLY A 427 4.25 33.76 -16.44
N ALA A 428 5.03 32.71 -16.74
CA ALA A 428 6.21 32.37 -15.95
C ALA A 428 7.35 33.40 -16.04
N ILE A 429 7.53 34.05 -17.19
CA ILE A 429 8.67 34.96 -17.42
C ILE A 429 8.65 36.11 -16.41
N GLU A 430 7.53 36.81 -16.27
CA GLU A 430 7.40 37.94 -15.33
C GLU A 430 7.70 37.52 -13.89
N ARG A 431 7.19 36.36 -13.48
CA ARG A 431 7.38 35.78 -12.13
C ARG A 431 8.83 35.37 -11.87
N LEU A 432 9.49 34.77 -12.86
CA LEU A 432 10.90 34.39 -12.77
C LEU A 432 11.81 35.64 -12.77
N VAL A 433 11.47 36.66 -13.54
CA VAL A 433 12.18 37.96 -13.53
C VAL A 433 12.03 38.65 -12.17
N HIS A 434 10.83 38.63 -11.57
CA HIS A 434 10.64 39.08 -10.20
C HIS A 434 11.53 38.28 -9.22
N LEU A 435 11.61 36.96 -9.38
CA LEU A 435 12.43 36.09 -8.53
C LEU A 435 13.95 36.33 -8.68
N LEU A 436 14.44 36.89 -9.79
CA LEU A 436 15.84 37.35 -9.93
C LEU A 436 16.20 38.48 -8.96
N HIS A 437 15.21 39.21 -8.45
CA HIS A 437 15.41 40.31 -7.51
C HIS A 437 15.21 39.89 -6.05
N SER A 438 15.08 38.58 -5.78
CA SER A 438 14.93 38.11 -4.40
C SER A 438 16.24 38.27 -3.61
N ASP A 439 16.13 38.30 -2.28
CA ASP A 439 17.29 38.42 -1.39
C ASP A 439 18.13 37.14 -1.31
N THR A 440 17.62 36.01 -1.82
CA THR A 440 18.29 34.71 -1.67
C THR A 440 18.98 34.26 -2.95
N SER A 441 20.28 33.97 -2.85
CA SER A 441 21.08 33.47 -3.97
C SER A 441 20.48 32.24 -4.64
N LYS A 442 19.94 31.30 -3.84
CA LYS A 442 19.32 30.07 -4.34
C LYS A 442 18.13 30.34 -5.26
N GLU A 443 17.28 31.30 -4.92
CA GLU A 443 16.14 31.68 -5.76
C GLU A 443 16.60 32.34 -7.05
N ARG A 444 17.54 33.30 -6.96
CA ARG A 444 18.11 33.97 -8.13
C ARG A 444 18.72 32.97 -9.11
N ARG A 445 19.49 32.01 -8.62
CA ARG A 445 20.09 30.94 -9.45
C ARG A 445 19.06 30.07 -10.15
N ARG A 446 18.02 29.62 -9.43
CA ARG A 446 16.97 28.81 -10.04
C ARG A 446 16.14 29.61 -11.04
N ALA A 447 15.89 30.89 -10.77
CA ALA A 447 15.23 31.78 -11.73
C ALA A 447 16.05 31.97 -13.00
N ALA A 448 17.35 32.27 -12.88
CA ALA A 448 18.26 32.42 -14.00
C ALA A 448 18.37 31.14 -14.84
N ALA A 449 18.48 29.98 -14.20
CA ALA A 449 18.51 28.67 -14.89
C ALA A 449 17.21 28.38 -15.68
N ALA A 450 16.04 28.68 -15.08
CA ALA A 450 14.75 28.51 -15.73
C ALA A 450 14.60 29.44 -16.94
N LEU A 451 14.96 30.72 -16.78
CA LEU A 451 14.96 31.69 -17.88
C LEU A 451 15.93 31.29 -19.00
N ALA A 452 17.12 30.79 -18.66
CA ALA A 452 18.09 30.32 -19.66
C ALA A 452 17.55 29.12 -20.45
N SER A 453 16.87 28.20 -19.78
CA SER A 453 16.26 27.03 -20.42
C SER A 453 15.09 27.44 -21.33
N LEU A 454 14.24 28.36 -20.88
CA LEU A 454 13.17 28.94 -21.70
C LEU A 454 13.72 29.69 -22.91
N ALA A 455 14.76 30.50 -22.75
CA ALA A 455 15.37 31.24 -23.86
C ALA A 455 16.05 30.32 -24.88
N ARG A 456 16.55 29.15 -24.46
CA ARG A 456 17.07 28.12 -25.39
C ARG A 456 15.96 27.34 -26.11
N GLY A 457 14.84 27.11 -25.42
CA GLY A 457 13.79 26.21 -25.90
C GLY A 457 12.87 26.79 -26.96
N GLU A 458 12.66 28.12 -27.01
CA GLU A 458 11.75 28.77 -27.96
C GLU A 458 12.19 30.22 -28.30
N PRO A 459 12.17 30.64 -29.59
CA PRO A 459 12.55 32.01 -29.97
C PRO A 459 11.67 33.12 -29.38
N SER A 460 10.37 32.85 -29.19
CA SER A 460 9.44 33.83 -28.62
C SER A 460 9.69 34.08 -27.14
N THR A 461 10.06 33.03 -26.38
CA THR A 461 10.45 33.19 -24.96
C THR A 461 11.79 33.88 -24.83
N HIS A 462 12.75 33.61 -25.72
CA HIS A 462 14.00 34.37 -25.81
C HIS A 462 13.73 35.87 -25.96
N SER A 463 12.94 36.24 -26.96
CA SER A 463 12.59 37.64 -27.24
C SER A 463 11.90 38.32 -26.05
N ALA A 464 10.97 37.61 -25.39
CA ALA A 464 10.28 38.11 -24.21
C ALA A 464 11.22 38.32 -23.01
N ILE A 465 12.19 37.42 -22.79
CA ILE A 465 13.18 37.55 -21.72
C ILE A 465 14.15 38.70 -22.00
N SER A 466 14.59 38.87 -23.26
CA SER A 466 15.41 40.01 -23.68
C SER A 466 14.69 41.35 -23.43
N ALA A 467 13.40 41.42 -23.75
CA ALA A 467 12.58 42.61 -23.54
C ALA A 467 12.32 42.92 -22.04
N ALA A 468 12.40 41.92 -21.17
CA ALA A 468 12.17 42.08 -19.73
C ALA A 468 13.33 42.77 -18.98
N GLY A 469 14.41 43.15 -19.67
CA GLY A 469 15.48 43.97 -19.08
C GLY A 469 16.31 43.27 -18.01
N VAL A 470 16.48 41.95 -18.08
CA VAL A 470 17.18 41.14 -17.06
C VAL A 470 18.70 41.35 -17.01
N ARG A 471 19.31 42.04 -17.99
CA ARG A 471 20.77 42.17 -18.09
C ARG A 471 21.44 42.81 -16.87
N PRO A 472 20.98 43.95 -16.31
CA PRO A 472 21.64 44.59 -15.17
C PRO A 472 21.65 43.71 -13.92
N VAL A 473 20.56 42.98 -13.65
CA VAL A 473 20.50 42.07 -12.50
C VAL A 473 21.46 40.89 -12.69
N LEU A 474 21.57 40.34 -13.90
CA LEU A 474 22.52 39.25 -14.17
C LEU A 474 23.98 39.72 -14.04
N GLU A 475 24.30 40.93 -14.50
CA GLU A 475 25.64 41.51 -14.32
C GLU A 475 25.99 41.75 -12.85
N ALA A 476 25.00 42.07 -12.02
CA ALA A 476 25.18 42.13 -10.56
C ALA A 476 25.42 40.73 -9.97
N MET A 477 24.67 39.72 -10.40
CA MET A 477 24.83 38.32 -9.97
C MET A 477 26.22 37.76 -10.30
N LEU A 478 26.88 38.20 -11.39
CA LEU A 478 28.24 37.77 -11.74
C LEU A 478 29.30 38.06 -10.67
N ARG A 479 29.03 39.01 -9.76
CA ARG A 479 29.93 39.36 -8.66
C ARG A 479 29.92 38.32 -7.54
N ASP A 480 28.89 37.49 -7.48
CA ASP A 480 28.77 36.37 -6.56
C ASP A 480 29.22 35.09 -7.26
N ALA A 481 30.24 34.44 -6.71
CA ALA A 481 30.79 33.20 -7.27
C ALA A 481 29.75 32.06 -7.29
N GLU A 482 28.78 32.04 -6.37
CA GLU A 482 27.73 31.02 -6.37
C GLU A 482 26.76 31.19 -7.54
N GLU A 483 26.54 32.42 -8.00
CA GLU A 483 25.51 32.78 -9.00
C GLU A 483 26.07 32.96 -10.41
N SER A 484 27.39 33.12 -10.51
CA SER A 484 28.10 33.43 -11.73
C SER A 484 27.81 32.43 -12.86
N ILE A 485 27.64 31.14 -12.54
CA ILE A 485 27.39 30.08 -13.54
C ILE A 485 26.04 30.28 -14.22
N GLU A 486 24.95 30.37 -13.45
CA GLU A 486 23.61 30.52 -14.00
C GLU A 486 23.42 31.89 -14.67
N ALA A 487 24.01 32.95 -14.10
CA ALA A 487 23.99 34.29 -14.69
C ALA A 487 24.73 34.34 -16.04
N THR A 488 25.93 33.73 -16.12
CA THR A 488 26.70 33.62 -17.37
C THR A 488 25.91 32.82 -18.41
N SER A 489 25.33 31.68 -18.03
CA SER A 489 24.55 30.84 -18.96
C SER A 489 23.39 31.61 -19.58
N LEU A 490 22.66 32.42 -18.81
CA LEU A 490 21.57 33.22 -19.34
C LEU A 490 22.08 34.35 -20.25
N LEU A 491 23.13 35.08 -19.84
CA LEU A 491 23.71 36.15 -20.64
C LEU A 491 24.22 35.65 -22.01
N GLU A 492 24.85 34.47 -22.05
CA GLU A 492 25.32 33.84 -23.29
C GLU A 492 24.16 33.52 -24.23
N VAL A 493 23.09 32.89 -23.72
CA VAL A 493 21.90 32.55 -24.51
C VAL A 493 21.24 33.81 -25.07
N LEU A 494 21.18 34.89 -24.29
CA LEU A 494 20.61 36.16 -24.75
C LEU A 494 21.49 36.87 -25.79
N ARG A 495 22.81 36.64 -25.80
CA ARG A 495 23.75 37.21 -26.79
C ARG A 495 23.63 36.55 -28.17
N CYS A 496 23.44 35.23 -28.21
CA CYS A 496 23.53 34.42 -29.44
C CYS A 496 22.47 34.70 -30.53
N HIS A 497 21.48 35.55 -30.29
CA HIS A 497 20.49 35.93 -31.31
C HIS A 497 20.55 37.39 -31.79
N GLY A 498 21.40 38.24 -31.19
CA GLY A 498 21.63 39.61 -31.66
C GLY A 498 22.45 39.69 -32.96
N GLU A 499 23.13 38.61 -33.36
CA GLU A 499 24.01 38.57 -34.54
C GLU A 499 23.35 37.94 -35.79
N LYS A 500 22.14 37.37 -35.69
CA LYS A 500 21.40 36.85 -36.86
C LYS A 500 20.41 37.84 -37.47
N ALA A 501 20.29 39.03 -36.90
CA ALA A 501 19.51 40.15 -37.45
C ALA A 501 20.47 41.21 -38.06
N GLY A 502 21.32 40.78 -39.00
CA GLY A 502 21.92 41.71 -39.96
C GLY A 502 20.87 42.12 -41.00
N PRO A 503 20.84 43.37 -41.48
CA PRO A 503 19.84 43.81 -42.43
C PRO A 503 20.02 43.04 -43.75
N GLU A 504 19.02 42.23 -44.13
CA GLU A 504 18.87 41.80 -45.51
C GLU A 504 18.54 43.05 -46.33
N HIS A 505 19.55 43.56 -47.03
CA HIS A 505 19.43 44.57 -48.08
C HIS A 505 19.41 43.91 -49.45
#